data_AF-A0A538KU04-F1
#
_entry.id   AF-A0A538KU04-F1
#
_cell.length_a   1.000
_cell.length_b   1.000
_cell.length_c   1.000
_cell.angle_alpha   90.00
_cell.angle_beta   90.00
_cell.angle_gamma   90.00
#
_symmetry.space_group_name_H-M   'P 1'
#
loop_
_entity.id
_entity.type
_entity.pdbx_description
1 polymer ?
#
loop_
_entity_poly.entity_id
_entity_poly.type
_entity_poly.pdbx_seq_one_letter_code
_entity_poly.pdbx_strand_id
1 'polypeptide(L)'
;MSSESSQASPGQTGSGAVGTLVSVNVGMPKDVAWQGRTVFTGVFKDPVPGPRHVCKLNIEGDGQGDLAGHGGEMRAVFVYQVDSYRYWERELGRDEFIYGQFGENFTVEGLSDDVVCIGDRYQIGSAIFEVTQPRVTCYRVGIRMNDPRIPALLVSHHRPGFYFRVIGEGDVQAGDEIIKLASGPEGMLVAEADALLYLPGHTRQQLLRALRIPALSPGWQASFRALLEGEPGGGNAGLAVTSPPPAWPGFRRLTVGGITRESESVISIRLEDPAGAPLPAARPGQYLTLRVRPDGQPRSVLRNYSLSGPPDAGYYRITVKREHEGLASGYLHTRLAAGDQLDVAAPRGTFILAGTPTAVLLISAGIVATPVLAMLQALAEEHSDREIWWLHSARSSREHSFAAEARNLVTSLPNVRARVYYSRPGPNDVEGRDFDSAGRLTGSLLAELQLPHEGEAYVCGPTAFMDEISAGLAALGIGAARIHTEPFGPAPGLTPGIAATPARTPHLPTGQPGNGPTIEFARSNLAVPWSSDYASLLEVAEACDVPVRWSCRTGVCHSCESTLIAGDVDYSPDPVEPPADGSVLICCSQPRDGVVLDL
;
A
#
# COMPACT_ATOMS: atom_id res chain seq x y z
N MET A 1 76.41 -7.07 11.27
CA MET A 1 76.41 -8.47 10.80
C MET A 1 75.12 -9.10 11.31
N SER A 2 74.39 -9.76 10.43
CA SER A 2 72.94 -9.90 10.54
C SER A 2 72.52 -11.05 11.45
N SER A 3 71.52 -10.79 12.31
CA SER A 3 70.81 -11.79 13.10
C SER A 3 69.83 -12.57 12.22
N GLU A 4 69.84 -13.90 12.31
CA GLU A 4 68.90 -14.77 11.62
C GLU A 4 67.48 -14.60 12.17
N SER A 5 66.51 -14.31 11.30
CA SER A 5 65.09 -14.36 11.62
C SER A 5 64.42 -15.50 10.85
N SER A 6 63.93 -16.48 11.60
CA SER A 6 63.17 -17.62 11.09
C SER A 6 61.91 -17.14 10.34
N GLN A 7 61.89 -17.31 9.01
CA GLN A 7 60.66 -17.17 8.23
C GLN A 7 59.76 -18.39 8.47
N ALA A 8 58.71 -18.20 9.25
CA ALA A 8 57.59 -19.13 9.26
C ALA A 8 56.75 -18.92 7.99
N SER A 9 56.62 -19.95 7.16
CA SER A 9 55.78 -19.91 5.97
C SER A 9 54.30 -19.69 6.35
N PRO A 10 53.56 -18.83 5.64
CA PRO A 10 52.10 -18.78 5.79
C PRO A 10 51.51 -20.11 5.30
N GLY A 11 50.72 -20.75 6.14
CA GLY A 11 50.17 -22.09 5.88
C GLY A 11 49.21 -22.11 4.70
N GLN A 12 49.31 -23.16 3.88
CA GLN A 12 48.29 -23.50 2.88
C GLN A 12 46.96 -23.81 3.59
N THR A 13 45.94 -22.99 3.40
CA THR A 13 44.54 -23.38 3.67
C THR A 13 44.02 -24.19 2.48
N GLY A 14 43.31 -25.29 2.76
CA GLY A 14 43.07 -26.36 1.78
C GLY A 14 42.31 -25.95 0.52
N SER A 15 42.87 -26.29 -0.65
CA SER A 15 42.28 -26.10 -1.98
C SER A 15 41.37 -27.28 -2.34
N GLY A 16 40.19 -27.36 -1.72
CA GLY A 16 39.13 -28.31 -2.08
C GLY A 16 37.89 -27.59 -2.59
N ALA A 17 37.15 -28.21 -3.51
CA ALA A 17 35.83 -27.74 -3.91
C ALA A 17 34.88 -27.76 -2.70
N VAL A 18 34.12 -26.68 -2.51
CA VAL A 18 33.16 -26.49 -1.41
C VAL A 18 31.70 -26.62 -1.88
N GLY A 19 31.51 -26.89 -3.16
CA GLY A 19 30.23 -27.05 -3.82
C GLY A 19 30.39 -27.17 -5.34
N THR A 20 29.28 -27.28 -6.05
CA THR A 20 29.23 -27.39 -7.52
C THR A 20 28.15 -26.47 -8.08
N LEU A 21 28.43 -25.80 -9.20
CA LEU A 21 27.42 -25.06 -9.95
C LEU A 21 26.54 -26.06 -10.71
N VAL A 22 25.32 -26.31 -10.22
CA VAL A 22 24.41 -27.32 -10.78
C VAL A 22 23.67 -26.78 -12.00
N SER A 23 23.33 -25.49 -12.01
CA SER A 23 22.64 -24.85 -13.14
C SER A 23 22.99 -23.38 -13.27
N VAL A 24 23.16 -22.95 -14.52
CA VAL A 24 23.11 -21.53 -14.91
C VAL A 24 21.73 -21.27 -15.48
N ASN A 25 20.98 -20.37 -14.85
CA ASN A 25 19.64 -19.97 -15.27
C ASN A 25 19.67 -18.49 -15.67
N VAL A 26 19.03 -18.18 -16.79
CA VAL A 26 18.94 -16.81 -17.31
C VAL A 26 17.51 -16.53 -17.79
N GLY A 27 17.13 -15.26 -17.80
CA GLY A 27 15.84 -14.84 -18.34
C GLY A 27 15.81 -13.35 -18.66
N MET A 28 15.28 -13.02 -19.83
CA MET A 28 14.97 -11.62 -20.15
C MET A 28 13.66 -11.20 -19.45
N PRO A 29 13.60 -10.00 -18.85
CA PRO A 29 12.40 -9.46 -18.24
C PRO A 29 11.23 -9.46 -19.22
N LYS A 30 10.06 -9.89 -18.73
CA LYS A 30 8.85 -10.00 -19.54
C LYS A 30 7.63 -9.54 -18.77
N ASP A 31 6.61 -9.17 -19.52
CA ASP A 31 5.28 -8.89 -19.01
C ASP A 31 4.59 -10.19 -18.56
N VAL A 32 4.07 -10.18 -17.34
CA VAL A 32 3.38 -11.32 -16.73
C VAL A 32 2.03 -10.87 -16.19
N ALA A 33 0.96 -11.51 -16.64
CA ALA A 33 -0.38 -11.28 -16.11
C ALA A 33 -0.50 -11.86 -14.70
N TRP A 34 -0.76 -11.01 -13.70
CA TRP A 34 -0.93 -11.39 -12.31
C TRP A 34 -2.03 -10.54 -11.65
N GLN A 35 -3.03 -11.20 -11.05
CA GLN A 35 -4.18 -10.55 -10.40
C GLN A 35 -4.89 -9.48 -11.28
N GLY A 36 -5.02 -9.74 -12.58
CA GLY A 36 -5.66 -8.82 -13.53
C GLY A 36 -4.82 -7.59 -13.92
N ARG A 37 -3.53 -7.57 -13.56
CA ARG A 37 -2.56 -6.54 -13.94
C ARG A 37 -1.38 -7.16 -14.69
N THR A 38 -0.66 -6.35 -15.46
CA THR A 38 0.63 -6.75 -16.06
C THR A 38 1.77 -6.34 -15.13
N VAL A 39 2.68 -7.26 -14.83
CA VAL A 39 3.90 -7.03 -14.05
C VAL A 39 5.11 -7.31 -14.93
N PHE A 40 5.94 -6.31 -15.18
CA PHE A 40 7.23 -6.49 -15.87
C PHE A 40 8.28 -7.04 -14.89
N THR A 41 8.83 -8.23 -15.15
CA THR A 41 9.71 -8.91 -14.19
C THR A 41 10.68 -9.90 -14.83
N GLY A 42 11.91 -9.96 -14.28
CA GLY A 42 12.97 -10.94 -14.62
C GLY A 42 13.04 -12.15 -13.68
N VAL A 43 12.00 -12.40 -12.87
CA VAL A 43 11.96 -13.54 -11.93
C VAL A 43 11.79 -14.90 -12.63
N PHE A 44 11.40 -14.89 -13.90
CA PHE A 44 11.28 -16.09 -14.73
C PHE A 44 12.60 -16.36 -15.43
N LYS A 45 13.44 -17.17 -14.79
CA LYS A 45 14.68 -17.71 -15.38
C LYS A 45 14.52 -19.20 -15.59
N ASP A 46 15.13 -19.68 -16.67
CA ASP A 46 15.11 -21.09 -17.06
C ASP A 46 16.57 -21.56 -17.31
N PRO A 47 16.89 -22.85 -17.11
CA PRO A 47 18.25 -23.36 -17.28
C PRO A 47 18.78 -23.23 -18.71
N VAL A 48 20.05 -22.88 -18.88
CA VAL A 48 20.72 -22.83 -20.19
C VAL A 48 21.90 -23.80 -20.30
N PRO A 49 22.06 -24.49 -21.44
CA PRO A 49 23.21 -25.35 -21.67
C PRO A 49 24.45 -24.56 -22.07
N GLY A 50 25.62 -25.12 -21.73
CA GLY A 50 26.94 -24.65 -22.13
C GLY A 50 27.45 -23.44 -21.33
N PRO A 51 28.67 -22.97 -21.66
CA PRO A 51 29.26 -21.78 -21.06
C PRO A 51 28.42 -20.52 -21.25
N ARG A 52 28.44 -19.65 -20.23
CA ARG A 52 27.92 -18.29 -20.26
C ARG A 52 28.97 -17.33 -19.77
N HIS A 53 29.16 -16.23 -20.50
CA HIS A 53 30.04 -15.18 -20.06
C HIS A 53 29.40 -14.37 -18.92
N VAL A 54 30.17 -14.03 -17.90
CA VAL A 54 29.73 -13.31 -16.71
C VAL A 54 30.40 -11.95 -16.65
N CYS A 55 29.62 -10.91 -16.87
CA CYS A 55 30.05 -9.52 -16.79
C CYS A 55 29.79 -8.93 -15.41
N LYS A 56 30.38 -7.77 -15.13
CA LYS A 56 30.31 -7.03 -13.86
C LYS A 56 28.88 -6.80 -13.33
N LEU A 57 27.90 -6.71 -14.22
CA LEU A 57 26.51 -6.36 -13.89
C LEU A 57 25.50 -7.51 -14.05
N ASN A 58 25.78 -8.50 -14.91
CA ASN A 58 24.93 -9.69 -15.10
C ASN A 58 25.63 -10.79 -15.92
N ILE A 59 24.97 -11.93 -16.06
CA ILE A 59 25.36 -13.05 -16.94
C ILE A 59 24.76 -12.85 -18.36
N GLU A 60 25.49 -13.29 -19.38
CA GLU A 60 25.03 -13.31 -20.77
C GLU A 60 23.68 -14.04 -20.93
N GLY A 61 22.69 -13.32 -21.48
CA GLY A 61 21.32 -13.83 -21.69
C GLY A 61 20.35 -13.55 -20.55
N ASP A 62 20.81 -12.99 -19.42
CA ASP A 62 19.96 -12.57 -18.31
C ASP A 62 19.72 -11.05 -18.33
N GLY A 63 18.51 -10.62 -17.97
CA GLY A 63 18.16 -9.20 -17.91
C GLY A 63 17.51 -8.79 -16.59
N GLN A 64 17.75 -7.55 -16.18
CA GLN A 64 17.22 -6.96 -14.95
C GLN A 64 16.03 -6.07 -15.27
N GLY A 65 14.84 -6.42 -14.77
CA GLY A 65 13.58 -5.74 -15.12
C GLY A 65 13.34 -4.41 -14.42
N ASP A 66 14.19 -4.04 -13.48
CA ASP A 66 14.09 -2.84 -12.65
C ASP A 66 15.46 -2.55 -12.04
N LEU A 67 16.19 -1.56 -12.57
CA LEU A 67 17.54 -1.24 -12.11
C LEU A 67 17.58 -0.41 -10.81
N ALA A 68 16.43 0.10 -10.33
CA ALA A 68 16.35 0.85 -9.08
C ALA A 68 16.19 -0.10 -7.87
N GLY A 69 15.36 -1.15 -8.00
CA GLY A 69 15.14 -2.16 -6.96
C GLY A 69 15.90 -3.48 -7.14
N HIS A 70 16.18 -3.89 -8.39
CA HIS A 70 16.51 -5.28 -8.72
C HIS A 70 17.65 -5.42 -9.73
N GLY A 71 18.88 -5.12 -9.32
CA GLY A 71 20.05 -5.33 -10.15
C GLY A 71 21.29 -4.57 -9.69
N GLY A 72 22.21 -4.33 -10.63
CA GLY A 72 23.46 -3.60 -10.41
C GLY A 72 24.59 -4.43 -9.82
N GLU A 73 25.77 -3.82 -9.68
CA GLU A 73 27.02 -4.49 -9.29
C GLU A 73 26.89 -5.36 -8.03
N MET A 74 26.22 -4.86 -6.99
CA MET A 74 26.06 -5.60 -5.71
C MET A 74 25.03 -6.74 -5.76
N ARG A 75 24.37 -6.96 -6.91
CA ARG A 75 23.31 -7.96 -7.11
C ARG A 75 23.43 -8.65 -8.48
N ALA A 76 24.65 -8.70 -9.03
CA ALA A 76 24.92 -9.15 -10.39
C ALA A 76 24.52 -10.62 -10.65
N VAL A 77 24.64 -11.49 -9.64
CA VAL A 77 24.24 -12.90 -9.72
C VAL A 77 23.51 -13.30 -8.44
N PHE A 78 22.26 -13.78 -8.56
CA PHE A 78 21.53 -14.38 -7.44
C PHE A 78 21.82 -15.90 -7.35
N VAL A 79 22.04 -16.42 -6.14
CA VAL A 79 22.41 -17.81 -5.87
C VAL A 79 21.36 -18.49 -4.98
N TYR A 80 20.99 -19.74 -5.31
CA TYR A 80 20.11 -20.57 -4.47
C TYR A 80 20.54 -22.04 -4.46
N GLN A 81 20.32 -22.72 -3.34
CA GLN A 81 20.91 -24.04 -3.07
C GLN A 81 19.92 -25.19 -3.31
N VAL A 82 20.40 -26.31 -3.85
CA VAL A 82 19.62 -27.54 -4.05
C VAL A 82 19.03 -28.07 -2.72
N ASP A 83 19.70 -27.89 -1.58
CA ASP A 83 19.13 -28.29 -0.30
C ASP A 83 17.96 -27.40 0.15
N SER A 84 17.93 -26.13 -0.28
CA SER A 84 16.76 -25.26 -0.10
C SER A 84 15.61 -25.66 -1.03
N TYR A 85 15.89 -26.11 -2.27
CA TYR A 85 14.88 -26.76 -3.12
C TYR A 85 14.26 -27.98 -2.43
N ARG A 86 15.09 -28.96 -2.02
CA ARG A 86 14.67 -30.16 -1.29
C ARG A 86 13.88 -29.84 -0.01
N TYR A 87 14.20 -28.73 0.65
CA TYR A 87 13.46 -28.23 1.82
C TYR A 87 12.05 -27.76 1.43
N TRP A 88 11.94 -26.86 0.45
CA TRP A 88 10.66 -26.33 -0.01
C TRP A 88 9.76 -27.39 -0.63
N GLU A 89 10.32 -28.44 -1.26
CA GLU A 89 9.55 -29.57 -1.78
C GLU A 89 8.75 -30.26 -0.67
N ARG A 90 9.40 -30.50 0.48
CA ARG A 90 8.76 -31.10 1.67
C ARG A 90 7.80 -30.14 2.36
N GLU A 91 8.20 -28.89 2.53
CA GLU A 91 7.42 -27.87 3.26
C GLU A 91 6.14 -27.48 2.51
N LEU A 92 6.18 -27.44 1.17
CA LEU A 92 5.06 -27.06 0.32
C LEU A 92 4.29 -28.27 -0.25
N GLY A 93 4.81 -29.49 -0.07
CA GLY A 93 4.22 -30.72 -0.61
C GLY A 93 4.19 -30.78 -2.14
N ARG A 94 5.26 -30.33 -2.79
CA ARG A 94 5.41 -30.23 -4.27
C ARG A 94 6.78 -30.76 -4.69
N ASP A 95 6.87 -31.46 -5.81
CA ASP A 95 8.11 -32.08 -6.33
C ASP A 95 8.47 -31.62 -7.76
N GLU A 96 7.78 -30.58 -8.25
CA GLU A 96 7.81 -30.11 -9.64
C GLU A 96 8.77 -28.91 -9.88
N PHE A 97 9.68 -28.61 -8.96
CA PHE A 97 10.55 -27.44 -9.09
C PHE A 97 11.68 -27.64 -10.11
N ILE A 98 11.89 -26.63 -10.95
CA ILE A 98 12.97 -26.55 -11.93
C ILE A 98 14.07 -25.59 -11.45
N TYR A 99 15.31 -25.75 -11.90
CA TYR A 99 16.36 -24.79 -11.58
C TYR A 99 16.03 -23.39 -12.17
N GLY A 100 16.27 -22.32 -11.40
CA GLY A 100 15.78 -20.96 -11.69
C GLY A 100 14.38 -20.65 -11.15
N GLN A 101 13.71 -21.60 -10.47
CA GLN A 101 12.35 -21.44 -9.93
C GLN A 101 12.26 -20.37 -8.82
N PHE A 102 13.34 -20.09 -8.08
CA PHE A 102 13.35 -19.01 -7.10
C PHE A 102 13.79 -17.66 -7.70
N GLY A 103 14.04 -17.61 -9.02
CA GLY A 103 14.56 -16.45 -9.76
C GLY A 103 16.08 -16.32 -9.73
N GLU A 104 16.78 -17.35 -9.25
CA GLU A 104 18.23 -17.39 -9.12
C GLU A 104 18.92 -17.60 -10.45
N ASN A 105 20.11 -17.02 -10.57
CA ASN A 105 20.99 -17.22 -11.72
C ASN A 105 21.83 -18.50 -11.56
N PHE A 106 22.34 -18.77 -10.37
CA PHE A 106 23.10 -19.98 -10.08
C PHE A 106 22.34 -20.86 -9.10
N THR A 107 21.98 -22.06 -9.55
CA THR A 107 21.55 -23.13 -8.65
C THR A 107 22.78 -23.95 -8.28
N VAL A 108 23.06 -24.12 -6.98
CA VAL A 108 24.30 -24.73 -6.48
C VAL A 108 24.04 -25.90 -5.53
N GLU A 109 24.94 -26.89 -5.50
CA GLU A 109 25.01 -27.86 -4.42
C GLU A 109 26.14 -27.45 -3.46
N GLY A 110 25.89 -27.50 -2.15
CA GLY A 110 26.69 -26.81 -1.13
C GLY A 110 26.26 -25.35 -0.91
N LEU A 111 27.14 -24.55 -0.27
CA LEU A 111 26.97 -23.11 -0.03
C LEU A 111 25.64 -22.72 0.66
N SER A 112 25.21 -23.43 1.70
CA SER A 112 24.01 -23.08 2.49
C SER A 112 24.10 -21.71 3.18
N ASP A 113 22.95 -21.05 3.37
CA ASP A 113 22.85 -19.71 3.99
C ASP A 113 23.42 -19.64 5.42
N ASP A 114 23.46 -20.78 6.14
CA ASP A 114 24.05 -20.96 7.47
C ASP A 114 25.58 -21.24 7.46
N VAL A 115 26.22 -21.24 6.29
CA VAL A 115 27.65 -21.55 6.11
C VAL A 115 28.39 -20.47 5.31
N VAL A 116 27.70 -19.82 4.35
CA VAL A 116 28.24 -18.74 3.54
C VAL A 116 28.25 -17.43 4.34
N CYS A 117 29.38 -16.72 4.35
CA CYS A 117 29.53 -15.41 4.98
C CYS A 117 29.48 -14.27 3.96
N ILE A 118 28.97 -13.10 4.38
CA ILE A 118 29.08 -11.86 3.59
C ILE A 118 30.57 -11.48 3.44
N GLY A 119 30.99 -11.22 2.20
CA GLY A 119 32.39 -10.99 1.83
C GLY A 119 33.21 -12.25 1.54
N ASP A 120 32.63 -13.46 1.64
CA ASP A 120 33.28 -14.67 1.11
C ASP A 120 33.56 -14.53 -0.39
N ARG A 121 34.69 -15.06 -0.85
CA ARG A 121 35.09 -15.05 -2.27
C ARG A 121 35.18 -16.45 -2.83
N TYR A 122 34.63 -16.63 -4.01
CA TYR A 122 34.57 -17.91 -4.70
C TYR A 122 35.02 -17.77 -6.15
N GLN A 123 35.75 -18.77 -6.65
CA GLN A 123 35.93 -18.99 -8.07
C GLN A 123 34.91 -20.04 -8.54
N ILE A 124 34.31 -19.79 -9.69
CA ILE A 124 33.47 -20.76 -10.42
C ILE A 124 33.84 -20.62 -11.90
N GLY A 125 34.21 -21.71 -12.56
CA GLY A 125 34.80 -21.64 -13.90
C GLY A 125 36.06 -20.75 -13.91
N SER A 126 36.08 -19.76 -14.80
CA SER A 126 37.14 -18.71 -14.83
C SER A 126 36.73 -17.39 -14.14
N ALA A 127 35.48 -17.26 -13.69
CA ALA A 127 34.96 -16.06 -13.04
C ALA A 127 35.19 -16.06 -11.52
N ILE A 128 35.28 -14.87 -10.92
CA ILE A 128 35.49 -14.68 -9.47
C ILE A 128 34.40 -13.78 -8.89
N PHE A 129 33.81 -14.25 -7.80
CA PHE A 129 32.65 -13.68 -7.13
C PHE A 129 32.96 -13.29 -5.68
N GLU A 130 32.22 -12.32 -5.15
CA GLU A 130 32.21 -11.96 -3.72
C GLU A 130 30.78 -11.80 -3.21
N VAL A 131 30.45 -12.40 -2.06
CA VAL A 131 29.12 -12.32 -1.44
C VAL A 131 28.86 -10.91 -0.92
N THR A 132 27.74 -10.30 -1.31
CA THR A 132 27.44 -8.88 -1.01
C THR A 132 26.27 -8.66 -0.06
N GLN A 133 25.26 -9.52 -0.10
CA GLN A 133 24.06 -9.39 0.73
C GLN A 133 23.18 -10.64 0.61
N PRO A 134 22.31 -10.90 1.61
CA PRO A 134 21.16 -11.76 1.45
C PRO A 134 20.19 -11.28 0.37
N ARG A 135 19.26 -12.15 0.00
CA ARG A 135 18.13 -11.80 -0.85
C ARG A 135 17.15 -10.89 -0.12
N VAL A 136 16.95 -9.67 -0.63
CA VAL A 136 15.77 -8.87 -0.27
C VAL A 136 14.53 -9.56 -0.85
N THR A 137 13.73 -10.15 0.02
CA THR A 137 12.60 -10.98 -0.40
C THR A 137 11.43 -10.13 -0.88
N CYS A 138 10.78 -10.50 -1.99
CA CYS A 138 9.73 -9.69 -2.61
C CYS A 138 8.66 -10.54 -3.30
N TYR A 139 7.46 -9.97 -3.46
CA TYR A 139 6.28 -10.65 -4.02
C TYR A 139 6.51 -11.34 -5.38
N ARG A 140 7.51 -10.90 -6.17
CA ARG A 140 7.85 -11.48 -7.48
C ARG A 140 8.18 -12.98 -7.40
N VAL A 141 8.80 -13.47 -6.32
CA VAL A 141 9.03 -14.93 -6.16
C VAL A 141 7.71 -15.68 -5.96
N GLY A 142 6.74 -15.07 -5.26
CA GLY A 142 5.40 -15.61 -5.11
C GLY A 142 4.62 -15.68 -6.43
N ILE A 143 4.93 -14.81 -7.40
CA ILE A 143 4.40 -14.93 -8.78
C ILE A 143 4.96 -16.19 -9.46
N ARG A 144 6.29 -16.38 -9.46
CA ARG A 144 6.95 -17.54 -10.10
C ARG A 144 6.56 -18.87 -9.45
N MET A 145 6.39 -18.88 -8.12
CA MET A 145 5.97 -20.03 -7.33
C MET A 145 4.46 -20.29 -7.36
N ASN A 146 3.66 -19.33 -7.84
CA ASN A 146 2.21 -19.29 -7.73
C ASN A 146 1.69 -19.44 -6.27
N ASP A 147 2.41 -18.87 -5.32
CA ASP A 147 2.04 -18.83 -3.89
C ASP A 147 2.48 -17.49 -3.28
N PRO A 148 1.55 -16.62 -2.86
CA PRO A 148 1.87 -15.29 -2.34
C PRO A 148 2.57 -15.30 -0.98
N ARG A 149 2.62 -16.45 -0.27
CA ARG A 149 3.23 -16.57 1.07
C ARG A 149 4.75 -16.72 1.03
N ILE A 150 5.30 -17.17 -0.09
CA ILE A 150 6.72 -17.51 -0.25
C ILE A 150 7.68 -16.40 0.24
N PRO A 151 7.44 -15.09 0.02
CA PRO A 151 8.33 -14.06 0.54
C PRO A 151 8.49 -14.09 2.06
N ALA A 152 7.39 -14.28 2.80
CA ALA A 152 7.43 -14.37 4.26
C ALA A 152 8.05 -15.69 4.72
N LEU A 153 7.73 -16.81 4.04
CA LEU A 153 8.27 -18.13 4.36
C LEU A 153 9.81 -18.20 4.17
N LEU A 154 10.35 -17.58 3.12
CA LEU A 154 11.82 -17.56 2.91
C LEU A 154 12.57 -16.91 4.07
N VAL A 155 12.01 -15.85 4.66
CA VAL A 155 12.57 -15.17 5.84
C VAL A 155 12.38 -16.02 7.10
N SER A 156 11.15 -16.43 7.40
CA SER A 156 10.84 -17.14 8.67
C SER A 156 11.42 -18.56 8.75
N HIS A 157 11.79 -19.16 7.62
CA HIS A 157 12.49 -20.45 7.56
C HIS A 157 14.00 -20.30 7.33
N HIS A 158 14.56 -19.07 7.40
CA HIS A 158 15.98 -18.75 7.25
C HIS A 158 16.62 -19.25 5.93
N ARG A 159 15.92 -19.12 4.80
CA ARG A 159 16.39 -19.55 3.47
C ARG A 159 16.29 -18.46 2.41
N PRO A 160 16.84 -17.24 2.63
CA PRO A 160 16.76 -16.16 1.67
C PRO A 160 17.52 -16.47 0.37
N GLY A 161 18.64 -17.20 0.43
CA GLY A 161 19.68 -17.15 -0.59
C GLY A 161 20.46 -15.82 -0.55
N PHE A 162 21.44 -15.68 -1.43
CA PHE A 162 22.35 -14.52 -1.43
C PHE A 162 22.76 -14.06 -2.83
N TYR A 163 23.27 -12.83 -2.89
CA TYR A 163 23.83 -12.25 -4.09
C TYR A 163 25.35 -12.27 -4.09
N PHE A 164 25.92 -12.49 -5.27
CA PHE A 164 27.29 -12.15 -5.59
C PHE A 164 27.38 -10.81 -6.35
N ARG A 165 28.48 -10.10 -6.13
CA ARG A 165 29.09 -9.24 -7.16
C ARG A 165 30.19 -9.98 -7.90
N VAL A 166 30.44 -9.57 -9.13
CA VAL A 166 31.50 -10.12 -9.98
C VAL A 166 32.75 -9.25 -9.81
N ILE A 167 33.82 -9.84 -9.29
CA ILE A 167 35.13 -9.18 -9.07
C ILE A 167 36.20 -9.63 -10.06
N GLY A 168 35.94 -10.72 -10.80
CA GLY A 168 36.65 -11.11 -12.01
C GLY A 168 35.65 -11.66 -13.02
N GLU A 169 35.54 -11.00 -14.18
CA GLU A 169 34.71 -11.47 -15.29
C GLU A 169 35.32 -12.73 -15.91
N GLY A 170 34.47 -13.62 -16.44
CA GLY A 170 34.89 -14.93 -16.94
C GLY A 170 33.70 -15.78 -17.36
N ASP A 171 33.98 -17.04 -17.71
CA ASP A 171 32.98 -17.98 -18.19
C ASP A 171 32.63 -19.00 -17.10
N VAL A 172 31.34 -19.36 -17.03
CA VAL A 172 30.78 -20.35 -16.10
C VAL A 172 29.85 -21.31 -16.84
N GLN A 173 29.75 -22.55 -16.37
CA GLN A 173 28.79 -23.55 -16.85
C GLN A 173 28.31 -24.48 -15.73
N ALA A 174 27.20 -25.17 -15.98
CA ALA A 174 26.78 -26.28 -15.13
C ALA A 174 27.86 -27.38 -15.10
N GLY A 175 28.19 -27.86 -13.89
CA GLY A 175 29.25 -28.82 -13.62
C GLY A 175 30.56 -28.21 -13.11
N ASP A 176 30.72 -26.88 -13.14
CA ASP A 176 31.94 -26.24 -12.61
C ASP A 176 32.04 -26.38 -11.08
N GLU A 177 33.23 -26.72 -10.59
CA GLU A 177 33.53 -26.73 -9.15
C GLU A 177 33.50 -25.31 -8.57
N ILE A 178 32.97 -25.19 -7.36
CA ILE A 178 32.98 -23.93 -6.59
C ILE A 178 34.14 -23.99 -5.60
N ILE A 179 35.14 -23.12 -5.78
CA ILE A 179 36.35 -23.08 -4.97
C ILE A 179 36.33 -21.83 -4.10
N LYS A 180 36.40 -21.99 -2.76
CA LYS A 180 36.48 -20.84 -1.84
C LYS A 180 37.90 -20.27 -1.83
N LEU A 181 38.04 -19.03 -2.31
CA LEU A 181 39.32 -18.32 -2.39
C LEU A 181 39.65 -17.57 -1.09
N ALA A 182 38.64 -17.00 -0.43
CA ALA A 182 38.80 -16.26 0.82
C ALA A 182 37.50 -16.31 1.65
N SER A 183 37.65 -16.17 2.97
CA SER A 183 36.51 -15.95 3.86
C SER A 183 36.25 -14.45 4.05
N GLY A 184 34.98 -14.09 4.17
CA GLY A 184 34.54 -12.72 4.47
C GLY A 184 35.00 -12.26 5.86
N PRO A 185 35.26 -10.96 6.05
CA PRO A 185 35.59 -10.42 7.36
C PRO A 185 34.41 -10.58 8.33
N GLU A 186 34.69 -10.59 9.63
CA GLU A 186 33.70 -10.68 10.72
C GLU A 186 32.84 -11.96 10.79
N GLY A 187 32.96 -12.87 9.81
CA GLY A 187 32.27 -14.17 9.82
C GLY A 187 30.74 -14.05 9.96
N MET A 188 30.14 -13.04 9.31
CA MET A 188 28.69 -12.82 9.32
C MET A 188 28.02 -13.73 8.29
N LEU A 189 27.25 -14.71 8.75
CA LEU A 189 26.52 -15.63 7.87
C LEU A 189 25.45 -14.89 7.06
N VAL A 190 25.07 -15.43 5.89
CA VAL A 190 23.95 -14.91 5.10
C VAL A 190 22.66 -14.92 5.91
N ALA A 191 22.32 -16.04 6.55
CA ALA A 191 21.14 -16.16 7.40
C ALA A 191 21.19 -15.25 8.64
N GLU A 192 22.38 -15.01 9.21
CA GLU A 192 22.53 -14.06 10.32
C GLU A 192 22.30 -12.62 9.85
N ALA A 193 22.93 -12.20 8.75
CA ALA A 193 22.75 -10.86 8.19
C ALA A 193 21.27 -10.58 7.84
N ASP A 194 20.57 -11.56 7.26
CA ASP A 194 19.14 -11.47 6.93
C ASP A 194 18.28 -11.28 8.19
N ALA A 195 18.55 -12.07 9.23
CA ALA A 195 17.90 -11.96 10.52
C ALA A 195 18.13 -10.61 11.22
N LEU A 196 19.28 -9.95 11.03
CA LEU A 196 19.52 -8.61 11.61
C LEU A 196 18.56 -7.55 11.05
N LEU A 197 18.07 -7.72 9.82
CA LEU A 197 17.15 -6.78 9.17
C LEU A 197 15.67 -7.18 9.36
N TYR A 198 15.37 -8.48 9.32
CA TYR A 198 13.99 -8.96 9.26
C TYR A 198 13.49 -9.66 10.54
N LEU A 199 14.32 -9.84 11.57
CA LEU A 199 13.90 -10.50 12.81
C LEU A 199 14.28 -9.68 14.06
N PRO A 200 13.42 -9.68 15.09
CA PRO A 200 13.69 -8.97 16.34
C PRO A 200 14.79 -9.66 17.17
N GLY A 201 15.35 -8.92 18.14
CA GLY A 201 16.31 -9.45 19.11
C GLY A 201 17.79 -9.34 18.72
N HIS A 202 18.10 -8.63 17.63
CA HIS A 202 19.49 -8.31 17.26
C HIS A 202 20.16 -7.38 18.29
N THR A 203 21.47 -7.53 18.49
CA THR A 203 22.24 -6.67 19.38
C THR A 203 22.94 -5.53 18.63
N ARG A 204 23.17 -4.39 19.30
CA ARG A 204 23.99 -3.28 18.78
C ARG A 204 25.37 -3.76 18.29
N GLN A 205 25.95 -4.76 18.95
CA GLN A 205 27.23 -5.35 18.57
C GLN A 205 27.16 -6.12 17.24
N GLN A 206 26.06 -6.81 16.93
CA GLN A 206 25.89 -7.50 15.65
C GLN A 206 25.72 -6.52 14.49
N LEU A 207 24.95 -5.44 14.66
CA LEU A 207 24.83 -4.37 13.67
C LEU A 207 26.20 -3.69 13.40
N LEU A 208 26.94 -3.34 14.46
CA LEU A 208 28.30 -2.81 14.33
C LEU A 208 29.26 -3.79 13.66
N ARG A 209 29.12 -5.09 13.92
CA ARG A 209 29.89 -6.17 13.26
C ARG A 209 29.58 -6.23 11.77
N ALA A 210 28.30 -6.19 11.39
CA ALA A 210 27.89 -6.17 9.98
C ALA A 210 28.44 -4.95 9.22
N LEU A 211 28.44 -3.76 9.86
CA LEU A 211 28.98 -2.53 9.26
C LEU A 211 30.49 -2.52 9.06
N ARG A 212 31.25 -3.42 9.69
CA ARG A 212 32.70 -3.57 9.44
C ARG A 212 33.01 -4.37 8.16
N ILE A 213 31.99 -4.91 7.48
CA ILE A 213 32.14 -5.75 6.28
C ILE A 213 32.09 -4.87 5.02
N PRO A 214 33.21 -4.62 4.32
CA PRO A 214 33.23 -3.68 3.19
C PRO A 214 32.46 -4.19 1.95
N ALA A 215 32.28 -5.51 1.86
CA ALA A 215 31.53 -6.17 0.78
C ALA A 215 30.00 -6.09 0.97
N LEU A 216 29.52 -5.82 2.20
CA LEU A 216 28.10 -5.66 2.47
C LEU A 216 27.54 -4.50 1.64
N SER A 217 26.42 -4.69 0.94
CA SER A 217 25.97 -3.68 -0.02
C SER A 217 25.59 -2.34 0.66
N PRO A 218 25.78 -1.19 -0.01
CA PRO A 218 25.52 0.12 0.59
C PRO A 218 24.10 0.30 1.13
N GLY A 219 23.11 -0.37 0.51
CA GLY A 219 21.73 -0.39 0.99
C GLY A 219 21.60 -1.03 2.37
N TRP A 220 22.12 -2.25 2.55
CA TRP A 220 22.12 -2.95 3.84
C TRP A 220 22.99 -2.24 4.89
N GLN A 221 24.11 -1.65 4.48
CA GLN A 221 24.89 -0.79 5.38
C GLN A 221 24.10 0.46 5.81
N ALA A 222 23.25 1.03 4.96
CA ALA A 222 22.38 2.14 5.35
C ALA A 222 21.31 1.68 6.36
N SER A 223 20.67 0.52 6.13
CA SER A 223 19.70 -0.08 7.07
C SER A 223 20.34 -0.28 8.45
N PHE A 224 21.52 -0.91 8.51
CA PHE A 224 22.21 -1.18 9.76
C PHE A 224 22.80 0.08 10.42
N ARG A 225 23.05 1.18 9.68
CA ARG A 225 23.37 2.50 10.29
C ARG A 225 22.12 3.15 10.87
N ALA A 226 20.99 3.12 10.16
CA ALA A 226 19.72 3.68 10.66
C ALA A 226 19.32 3.03 11.99
N LEU A 227 19.42 1.69 12.08
CA LEU A 227 19.23 0.90 13.31
C LEU A 227 20.23 1.24 14.45
N LEU A 228 21.30 1.98 14.17
CA LEU A 228 22.32 2.39 15.16
C LEU A 228 22.32 3.88 15.53
N GLU A 229 21.73 4.75 14.70
CA GLU A 229 21.98 6.20 14.72
C GLU A 229 20.81 7.06 15.26
N GLY A 230 19.56 6.69 14.99
CA GLY A 230 18.31 7.34 15.44
C GLY A 230 18.35 8.77 16.02
N GLU A 231 18.30 9.79 15.13
CA GLU A 231 17.89 11.23 15.28
C GLU A 231 18.71 12.14 14.30
N PRO A 232 18.32 13.40 13.97
CA PRO A 232 17.02 13.86 13.47
C PRO A 232 17.09 14.90 12.30
N GLY A 233 16.18 14.86 11.30
CA GLY A 233 15.79 16.03 10.49
C GLY A 233 14.75 15.78 9.38
N GLY A 234 13.49 16.21 9.56
CA GLY A 234 12.38 16.04 8.59
C GLY A 234 10.95 15.78 9.15
N GLY A 235 9.89 16.37 8.55
CA GLY A 235 8.43 16.35 8.91
C GLY A 235 7.53 17.42 8.20
N ASN A 236 6.61 17.10 7.28
CA ASN A 236 5.77 18.09 6.54
C ASN A 236 4.35 18.23 7.14
N ALA A 237 3.80 19.44 7.21
CA ALA A 237 2.58 19.76 7.97
C ALA A 237 1.25 19.53 7.22
N GLY A 238 0.23 18.97 7.90
CA GLY A 238 -1.14 18.92 7.38
C GLY A 238 -2.15 17.97 8.04
N LEU A 239 -1.77 17.15 9.03
CA LEU A 239 -2.61 16.04 9.52
C LEU A 239 -2.81 16.09 11.04
N ALA A 240 -4.02 16.49 11.48
CA ALA A 240 -4.40 16.49 12.89
C ALA A 240 -5.92 16.35 13.08
N VAL A 241 -6.54 15.34 12.46
CA VAL A 241 -7.94 14.97 12.74
C VAL A 241 -8.03 13.45 12.94
N THR A 242 -7.89 13.02 14.19
CA THR A 242 -8.20 11.64 14.59
C THR A 242 -9.70 11.37 14.41
N SER A 243 -10.06 10.19 13.88
CA SER A 243 -11.46 9.77 13.89
C SER A 243 -11.95 9.61 15.33
N PRO A 244 -13.16 10.06 15.69
CA PRO A 244 -13.72 9.81 17.02
C PRO A 244 -13.90 8.29 17.24
N PRO A 245 -13.88 7.83 18.51
CA PRO A 245 -14.15 6.43 18.82
C PRO A 245 -15.53 6.02 18.29
N PRO A 246 -15.67 4.79 17.75
CA PRO A 246 -16.92 4.33 17.15
C PRO A 246 -18.02 4.18 18.21
N ALA A 247 -19.27 4.50 17.85
CA ALA A 247 -20.40 4.40 18.78
C ALA A 247 -20.69 2.96 19.26
N TRP A 248 -20.17 1.94 18.57
CA TRP A 248 -20.07 0.56 19.04
C TRP A 248 -18.88 -0.16 18.39
N PRO A 249 -18.28 -1.16 19.07
CA PRO A 249 -17.23 -1.99 18.50
C PRO A 249 -17.78 -3.00 17.48
N GLY A 250 -16.96 -3.36 16.48
CA GLY A 250 -17.28 -4.39 15.49
C GLY A 250 -18.59 -4.17 14.72
N PHE A 251 -19.36 -5.25 14.52
CA PHE A 251 -20.63 -5.23 13.80
C PHE A 251 -21.84 -5.37 14.74
N ARG A 252 -22.85 -4.53 14.50
CA ARG A 252 -24.18 -4.58 15.11
C ARG A 252 -25.21 -4.94 14.03
N ARG A 253 -26.21 -5.75 14.37
CA ARG A 253 -27.34 -5.99 13.45
C ARG A 253 -28.29 -4.80 13.43
N LEU A 254 -28.56 -4.29 12.22
CA LEU A 254 -29.59 -3.28 11.95
C LEU A 254 -30.64 -3.85 11.00
N THR A 255 -31.88 -3.42 11.18
CA THR A 255 -33.03 -3.78 10.32
C THR A 255 -33.09 -2.87 9.11
N VAL A 256 -33.38 -3.42 7.93
CA VAL A 256 -33.73 -2.64 6.74
C VAL A 256 -35.15 -2.12 6.89
N GLY A 257 -35.32 -0.89 7.38
CA GLY A 257 -36.63 -0.24 7.55
C GLY A 257 -37.33 0.13 6.23
N GLY A 258 -36.57 0.20 5.13
CA GLY A 258 -37.12 0.44 3.80
C GLY A 258 -36.05 0.57 2.71
N ILE A 259 -36.48 0.38 1.46
CA ILE A 259 -35.65 0.57 0.26
C ILE A 259 -36.40 1.49 -0.71
N THR A 260 -35.79 2.60 -1.09
CA THR A 260 -36.34 3.57 -2.06
C THR A 260 -35.52 3.52 -3.34
N ARG A 261 -36.17 3.52 -4.50
CA ARG A 261 -35.47 3.56 -5.79
C ARG A 261 -35.25 5.00 -6.24
N GLU A 262 -34.00 5.45 -6.22
CA GLU A 262 -33.60 6.81 -6.63
C GLU A 262 -33.48 6.91 -8.16
N SER A 263 -33.02 5.84 -8.82
CA SER A 263 -32.90 5.78 -10.28
C SER A 263 -32.95 4.34 -10.81
N GLU A 264 -32.73 4.15 -12.10
CA GLU A 264 -32.63 2.81 -12.69
C GLU A 264 -31.51 1.96 -12.06
N SER A 265 -30.41 2.58 -11.64
CA SER A 265 -29.21 1.91 -11.11
C SER A 265 -28.88 2.26 -9.66
N VAL A 266 -29.73 3.03 -8.97
CA VAL A 266 -29.46 3.54 -7.60
C VAL A 266 -30.65 3.30 -6.68
N ILE A 267 -30.37 2.81 -5.46
CA ILE A 267 -31.34 2.67 -4.37
C ILE A 267 -30.83 3.33 -3.09
N SER A 268 -31.71 3.94 -2.31
CA SER A 268 -31.48 4.29 -0.91
C SER A 268 -31.98 3.17 0.00
N ILE A 269 -31.22 2.85 1.04
CA ILE A 269 -31.54 1.82 2.04
C ILE A 269 -31.59 2.51 3.39
N ARG A 270 -32.72 2.38 4.11
CA ARG A 270 -32.91 2.88 5.46
C ARG A 270 -32.61 1.78 6.47
N LEU A 271 -31.74 2.07 7.43
CA LEU A 271 -31.25 1.15 8.45
C LEU A 271 -31.68 1.65 9.84
N GLU A 272 -32.31 0.78 10.60
CA GLU A 272 -32.96 1.08 11.88
C GLU A 272 -32.50 0.11 12.97
N ASP A 273 -32.61 0.52 14.23
CA ASP A 273 -32.40 -0.37 15.37
C ASP A 273 -33.49 -1.46 15.41
N PRO A 274 -33.16 -2.76 15.54
CA PRO A 274 -34.16 -3.82 15.64
C PRO A 274 -35.11 -3.70 16.85
N ALA A 275 -34.73 -2.94 17.88
CA ALA A 275 -35.57 -2.63 19.03
C ALA A 275 -36.34 -1.29 18.89
N GLY A 276 -36.21 -0.58 17.77
CA GLY A 276 -36.86 0.72 17.53
C GLY A 276 -36.26 1.89 18.30
N ALA A 277 -35.10 1.72 18.94
CA ALA A 277 -34.37 2.80 19.58
C ALA A 277 -33.73 3.73 18.51
N PRO A 278 -33.54 5.04 18.80
CA PRO A 278 -32.81 5.91 17.90
C PRO A 278 -31.33 5.49 17.81
N LEU A 279 -30.81 5.40 16.60
CA LEU A 279 -29.38 5.19 16.36
C LEU A 279 -28.58 6.45 16.73
N PRO A 280 -27.35 6.32 17.27
CA PRO A 280 -26.47 7.45 17.58
C PRO A 280 -26.25 8.36 16.36
N ALA A 281 -26.32 9.68 16.56
CA ALA A 281 -26.06 10.64 15.50
C ALA A 281 -24.67 10.44 14.86
N ALA A 282 -24.62 10.46 13.53
CA ALA A 282 -23.36 10.42 12.79
C ALA A 282 -22.83 11.84 12.55
N ARG A 283 -21.55 12.00 12.20
CA ARG A 283 -21.05 13.29 11.71
C ARG A 283 -21.33 13.45 10.20
N PRO A 284 -21.68 14.65 9.71
CA PRO A 284 -22.00 14.84 8.29
C PRO A 284 -20.78 14.53 7.42
N GLY A 285 -20.92 13.54 6.52
CA GLY A 285 -19.84 13.02 5.66
C GLY A 285 -19.36 11.61 6.02
N GLN A 286 -19.63 11.09 7.23
CA GLN A 286 -19.24 9.73 7.63
C GLN A 286 -19.93 8.62 6.81
N TYR A 287 -19.34 7.42 6.85
CA TYR A 287 -19.86 6.22 6.21
C TYR A 287 -20.14 5.08 7.19
N LEU A 288 -20.97 4.14 6.75
CA LEU A 288 -21.18 2.84 7.40
C LEU A 288 -20.38 1.76 6.70
N THR A 289 -19.99 0.73 7.45
CA THR A 289 -19.47 -0.52 6.89
C THR A 289 -20.57 -1.57 6.92
N LEU A 290 -20.90 -2.14 5.76
CA LEU A 290 -21.75 -3.33 5.68
C LEU A 290 -20.91 -4.59 5.50
N ARG A 291 -21.19 -5.62 6.30
CA ARG A 291 -20.73 -6.99 6.05
C ARG A 291 -21.85 -7.78 5.37
N VAL A 292 -21.73 -7.97 4.05
CA VAL A 292 -22.70 -8.74 3.26
C VAL A 292 -22.17 -10.13 2.92
N ARG A 293 -23.08 -11.09 2.69
CA ARG A 293 -22.76 -12.45 2.23
C ARG A 293 -23.49 -12.73 0.90
N PRO A 294 -22.91 -12.35 -0.24
CA PRO A 294 -23.48 -12.65 -1.56
C PRO A 294 -23.56 -14.17 -1.78
N ASP A 295 -24.59 -14.63 -2.48
CA ASP A 295 -24.75 -16.05 -2.77
C ASP A 295 -23.54 -16.64 -3.50
N GLY A 296 -23.18 -17.89 -3.17
CA GLY A 296 -22.06 -18.60 -3.80
C GLY A 296 -20.65 -18.13 -3.40
N GLN A 297 -20.51 -17.11 -2.54
CA GLN A 297 -19.21 -16.66 -2.05
C GLN A 297 -18.81 -17.39 -0.75
N PRO A 298 -17.56 -17.89 -0.62
CA PRO A 298 -17.09 -18.60 0.57
C PRO A 298 -16.78 -17.68 1.76
N ARG A 299 -16.74 -16.35 1.55
CA ARG A 299 -16.43 -15.33 2.56
C ARG A 299 -17.38 -14.15 2.43
N SER A 300 -17.63 -13.47 3.54
CA SER A 300 -18.33 -12.18 3.53
C SER A 300 -17.50 -11.09 2.84
N VAL A 301 -18.20 -10.09 2.29
CA VAL A 301 -17.61 -8.94 1.62
C VAL A 301 -17.92 -7.70 2.47
N LEU A 302 -16.88 -6.96 2.86
CA LEU A 302 -17.02 -5.66 3.53
C LEU A 302 -17.10 -4.54 2.49
N ARG A 303 -18.06 -3.62 2.62
CA ARG A 303 -18.14 -2.41 1.79
C ARG A 303 -18.58 -1.20 2.59
N ASN A 304 -18.03 -0.05 2.21
CA ASN A 304 -18.30 1.24 2.82
C ASN A 304 -19.35 1.98 1.97
N TYR A 305 -20.30 2.61 2.64
CA TYR A 305 -21.29 3.47 2.00
C TYR A 305 -21.47 4.73 2.85
N SER A 306 -21.14 5.88 2.28
CA SER A 306 -21.36 7.17 2.95
C SER A 306 -22.83 7.35 3.29
N LEU A 307 -23.07 7.89 4.48
CA LEU A 307 -24.40 8.30 4.90
C LEU A 307 -24.87 9.42 3.97
N SER A 308 -26.12 9.30 3.55
CA SER A 308 -26.79 10.24 2.65
C SER A 308 -28.07 10.82 3.24
N GLY A 309 -28.44 10.41 4.44
CA GLY A 309 -29.58 10.94 5.20
C GLY A 309 -29.16 11.82 6.37
N PRO A 310 -30.14 12.54 6.95
CA PRO A 310 -29.86 13.54 7.96
C PRO A 310 -29.15 12.96 9.20
N PRO A 311 -28.18 13.68 9.80
CA PRO A 311 -27.26 13.11 10.78
C PRO A 311 -27.91 12.63 12.09
N ASP A 312 -28.97 13.30 12.54
CA ASP A 312 -29.68 13.05 13.82
C ASP A 312 -31.09 12.46 13.61
N ALA A 313 -31.31 11.75 12.50
CA ALA A 313 -32.62 11.23 12.13
C ALA A 313 -33.13 10.05 13.00
N GLY A 314 -32.31 9.55 13.94
CA GLY A 314 -32.56 8.30 14.69
C GLY A 314 -32.47 7.02 13.84
N TYR A 315 -32.24 7.13 12.54
CA TYR A 315 -31.99 6.05 11.59
C TYR A 315 -30.84 6.44 10.66
N TYR A 316 -30.28 5.49 9.93
CA TYR A 316 -29.29 5.79 8.89
C TYR A 316 -29.85 5.57 7.49
N ARG A 317 -29.51 6.44 6.54
CA ARG A 317 -29.70 6.20 5.11
C ARG A 317 -28.35 6.09 4.43
N ILE A 318 -28.16 5.01 3.68
CA ILE A 318 -27.08 4.89 2.68
C ILE A 318 -27.71 4.84 1.30
N THR A 319 -26.97 5.25 0.27
CA THR A 319 -27.43 5.14 -1.11
C THR A 319 -26.39 4.41 -1.96
N VAL A 320 -26.86 3.38 -2.66
CA VAL A 320 -26.05 2.34 -3.31
C VAL A 320 -26.31 2.35 -4.80
N LYS A 321 -25.29 2.67 -5.60
CA LYS A 321 -25.27 2.40 -7.05
C LYS A 321 -24.95 0.93 -7.32
N ARG A 322 -25.66 0.33 -8.26
CA ARG A 322 -25.36 -0.99 -8.81
C ARG A 322 -24.16 -0.89 -9.75
N GLU A 323 -23.12 -1.65 -9.45
CA GLU A 323 -21.98 -1.83 -10.36
C GLU A 323 -22.14 -3.15 -11.11
N HIS A 324 -21.72 -3.18 -12.38
CA HIS A 324 -21.98 -4.29 -13.30
C HIS A 324 -21.48 -5.65 -12.78
N GLU A 325 -20.36 -5.65 -12.05
CA GLU A 325 -19.72 -6.83 -11.46
C GLU A 325 -19.58 -6.70 -9.92
N GLY A 326 -20.28 -5.74 -9.31
CA GLY A 326 -20.18 -5.47 -7.88
C GLY A 326 -20.90 -6.53 -7.06
N LEU A 327 -20.17 -7.46 -6.42
CA LEU A 327 -20.75 -8.52 -5.58
C LEU A 327 -21.72 -7.98 -4.51
N ALA A 328 -21.30 -6.93 -3.79
CA ALA A 328 -22.09 -6.34 -2.70
C ALA A 328 -23.24 -5.47 -3.22
N SER A 329 -23.00 -4.57 -4.17
CA SER A 329 -24.06 -3.72 -4.73
C SER A 329 -25.06 -4.52 -5.56
N GLY A 330 -24.63 -5.62 -6.19
CA GLY A 330 -25.50 -6.63 -6.79
C GLY A 330 -26.43 -7.26 -5.75
N TYR A 331 -25.88 -7.82 -4.66
CA TYR A 331 -26.67 -8.40 -3.56
C TYR A 331 -27.69 -7.39 -2.98
N LEU A 332 -27.25 -6.17 -2.67
CA LEU A 332 -28.10 -5.12 -2.11
C LEU A 332 -29.23 -4.69 -3.08
N HIS A 333 -29.03 -4.80 -4.39
CA HIS A 333 -30.05 -4.47 -5.41
C HIS A 333 -31.00 -5.62 -5.75
N THR A 334 -30.62 -6.89 -5.57
CA THR A 334 -31.40 -8.03 -6.07
C THR A 334 -31.90 -8.99 -5.00
N ARG A 335 -31.33 -8.96 -3.78
CA ARG A 335 -31.65 -9.90 -2.70
C ARG A 335 -32.17 -9.25 -1.43
N LEU A 336 -31.76 -8.01 -1.14
CA LEU A 336 -32.17 -7.30 0.06
C LEU A 336 -33.64 -6.84 0.00
N ALA A 337 -34.38 -7.05 1.07
CA ALA A 337 -35.76 -6.60 1.26
C ALA A 337 -35.92 -5.80 2.56
N ALA A 338 -37.04 -5.08 2.69
CA ALA A 338 -37.41 -4.46 3.96
C ALA A 338 -37.74 -5.55 5.00
N GLY A 339 -37.28 -5.36 6.23
CA GLY A 339 -37.32 -6.36 7.31
C GLY A 339 -36.07 -7.22 7.44
N ASP A 340 -35.21 -7.28 6.42
CA ASP A 340 -33.93 -7.99 6.49
C ASP A 340 -32.99 -7.40 7.56
N GLN A 341 -32.06 -8.23 8.02
CA GLN A 341 -31.00 -7.82 8.96
C GLN A 341 -29.66 -7.72 8.23
N LEU A 342 -28.94 -6.62 8.46
CA LEU A 342 -27.57 -6.43 8.00
C LEU A 342 -26.62 -6.28 9.18
N ASP A 343 -25.41 -6.84 9.06
CA ASP A 343 -24.31 -6.60 9.99
C ASP A 343 -23.64 -5.27 9.61
N VAL A 344 -23.71 -4.27 10.50
CA VAL A 344 -23.30 -2.88 10.27
C VAL A 344 -22.32 -2.40 11.35
N ALA A 345 -21.17 -1.86 10.94
CA ALA A 345 -20.27 -1.17 11.86
C ALA A 345 -20.71 0.28 12.09
N ALA A 346 -20.36 0.84 13.24
CA ALA A 346 -20.69 2.23 13.58
C ALA A 346 -20.19 3.24 12.53
N PRO A 347 -20.79 4.44 12.44
CA PRO A 347 -20.30 5.52 11.57
C PRO A 347 -18.81 5.81 11.77
N ARG A 348 -18.07 5.90 10.67
CA ARG A 348 -16.62 6.14 10.61
C ARG A 348 -16.27 7.10 9.48
N GLY A 349 -15.07 7.66 9.53
CA GLY A 349 -14.52 8.55 8.50
C GLY A 349 -14.05 9.88 9.08
N THR A 350 -13.00 10.44 8.48
CA THR A 350 -12.42 11.76 8.77
C THR A 350 -12.89 12.86 7.82
N PHE A 351 -13.51 12.51 6.70
CA PHE A 351 -14.16 13.44 5.77
C PHE A 351 -15.47 13.96 6.39
N ILE A 352 -15.34 14.90 7.34
CA ILE A 352 -16.45 15.45 8.10
C ILE A 352 -16.57 16.96 7.92
N LEU A 353 -17.80 17.46 7.93
CA LEU A 353 -18.04 18.91 7.90
C LEU A 353 -17.40 19.59 9.12
N ALA A 354 -16.57 20.59 8.87
CA ALA A 354 -15.91 21.36 9.90
C ALA A 354 -16.89 22.38 10.51
N GLY A 355 -16.94 22.42 11.84
CA GLY A 355 -17.71 23.40 12.63
C GLY A 355 -17.08 24.81 12.67
N THR A 356 -16.34 25.19 11.64
CA THR A 356 -15.77 26.53 11.46
C THR A 356 -16.82 27.50 10.91
N PRO A 357 -16.69 28.83 11.12
CA PRO A 357 -17.57 29.82 10.49
C PRO A 357 -17.19 30.13 9.03
N THR A 358 -16.18 29.46 8.46
CA THR A 358 -15.71 29.69 7.09
C THR A 358 -16.72 29.20 6.04
N ALA A 359 -16.65 29.75 4.83
CA ALA A 359 -17.47 29.32 3.70
C ALA A 359 -17.28 27.82 3.39
N VAL A 360 -18.28 27.17 2.81
CA VAL A 360 -18.26 25.73 2.47
C VAL A 360 -18.45 25.53 0.98
N LEU A 361 -17.56 24.79 0.32
CA LEU A 361 -17.70 24.39 -1.08
C LEU A 361 -17.97 22.88 -1.14
N LEU A 362 -19.21 22.49 -1.37
CA LEU A 362 -19.65 21.10 -1.53
C LEU A 362 -19.60 20.74 -3.02
N ILE A 363 -18.56 20.02 -3.45
CA ILE A 363 -18.28 19.74 -4.86
C ILE A 363 -18.37 18.23 -5.13
N SER A 364 -19.23 17.81 -6.06
CA SER A 364 -19.42 16.37 -6.32
C SER A 364 -19.70 15.98 -7.77
N ALA A 365 -19.42 14.71 -8.09
CA ALA A 365 -19.75 14.11 -9.39
C ALA A 365 -20.44 12.73 -9.25
N GLY A 366 -21.65 12.62 -9.80
CA GLY A 366 -22.44 11.38 -9.82
C GLY A 366 -22.93 10.93 -8.44
N ILE A 367 -23.08 9.60 -8.23
CA ILE A 367 -23.58 9.04 -6.95
C ILE A 367 -22.71 9.40 -5.74
N VAL A 368 -21.47 9.82 -5.97
CA VAL A 368 -20.51 10.25 -4.95
C VAL A 368 -20.94 11.55 -4.24
N ALA A 369 -22.09 12.13 -4.60
CA ALA A 369 -22.73 13.22 -3.86
C ALA A 369 -23.22 12.83 -2.44
N THR A 370 -23.24 11.55 -2.06
CA THR A 370 -23.80 11.09 -0.77
C THR A 370 -23.22 11.78 0.48
N PRO A 371 -21.90 11.85 0.73
CA PRO A 371 -21.38 12.49 1.95
C PRO A 371 -21.63 14.00 1.94
N VAL A 372 -21.45 14.69 0.81
CA VAL A 372 -21.70 16.14 0.72
C VAL A 372 -23.19 16.49 0.78
N LEU A 373 -24.10 15.58 0.40
CA LEU A 373 -25.54 15.73 0.65
C LEU A 373 -25.84 15.69 2.16
N ALA A 374 -25.19 14.81 2.92
CA ALA A 374 -25.32 14.79 4.38
C ALA A 374 -24.77 16.09 5.02
N MET A 375 -23.68 16.65 4.47
CA MET A 375 -23.19 17.98 4.87
C MET A 375 -24.21 19.10 4.55
N LEU A 376 -24.84 19.07 3.38
CA LEU A 376 -25.88 20.03 2.99
C LEU A 376 -27.14 19.92 3.87
N GLN A 377 -27.54 18.70 4.24
CA GLN A 377 -28.63 18.45 5.19
C GLN A 377 -28.32 19.08 6.56
N ALA A 378 -27.14 18.80 7.11
CA ALA A 378 -26.73 19.36 8.40
C ALA A 378 -26.74 20.90 8.40
N LEU A 379 -26.17 21.53 7.37
CA LEU A 379 -26.17 22.99 7.22
C LEU A 379 -27.60 23.56 7.14
N ALA A 380 -28.53 22.86 6.49
CA ALA A 380 -29.93 23.27 6.38
C ALA A 380 -30.71 23.09 7.69
N GLU A 381 -30.47 22.00 8.43
CA GLU A 381 -31.04 21.73 9.76
C GLU A 381 -30.54 22.73 10.80
N GLU A 382 -29.27 23.15 10.73
CA GLU A 382 -28.68 24.21 11.55
C GLU A 382 -29.12 25.62 11.13
N HIS A 383 -29.85 25.77 10.01
CA HIS A 383 -30.17 27.06 9.37
C HIS A 383 -28.94 27.96 9.16
N SER A 384 -27.84 27.37 8.70
CA SER A 384 -26.52 28.01 8.64
C SER A 384 -26.49 29.29 7.79
N ASP A 385 -25.84 30.33 8.31
CA ASP A 385 -25.61 31.63 7.65
C ASP A 385 -24.31 31.70 6.82
N ARG A 386 -23.48 30.64 6.92
CA ARG A 386 -22.24 30.44 6.14
C ARG A 386 -22.51 30.61 4.65
N GLU A 387 -21.53 31.15 3.91
CA GLU A 387 -21.58 31.11 2.45
C GLU A 387 -21.36 29.67 1.98
N ILE A 388 -22.36 29.11 1.31
CA ILE A 388 -22.36 27.71 0.86
C ILE A 388 -22.38 27.67 -0.68
N TRP A 389 -21.50 26.86 -1.27
CA TRP A 389 -21.49 26.57 -2.70
C TRP A 389 -21.80 25.09 -2.94
N TRP A 390 -22.88 24.80 -3.66
CA TRP A 390 -23.25 23.45 -4.10
C TRP A 390 -22.91 23.28 -5.57
N LEU A 391 -21.82 22.58 -5.87
CA LEU A 391 -21.34 22.36 -7.24
C LEU A 391 -21.45 20.87 -7.58
N HIS A 392 -22.44 20.49 -8.41
CA HIS A 392 -22.68 19.08 -8.73
C HIS A 392 -22.56 18.81 -10.24
N SER A 393 -21.93 17.69 -10.62
CA SER A 393 -21.91 17.22 -12.00
C SER A 393 -22.53 15.83 -12.14
N ALA A 394 -23.40 15.68 -13.13
CA ALA A 394 -24.00 14.41 -13.53
C ALA A 394 -23.86 14.19 -15.04
N ARG A 395 -24.35 13.05 -15.53
CA ARG A 395 -24.49 12.83 -16.98
C ARG A 395 -25.73 13.51 -17.53
N SER A 396 -26.89 13.19 -16.97
CA SER A 396 -28.22 13.70 -17.35
C SER A 396 -29.14 13.65 -16.12
N SER A 397 -30.37 14.14 -16.25
CA SER A 397 -31.40 14.03 -15.21
C SER A 397 -31.60 12.60 -14.69
N ARG A 398 -31.45 11.58 -15.55
CA ARG A 398 -31.57 10.14 -15.19
C ARG A 398 -30.47 9.64 -14.26
N GLU A 399 -29.35 10.33 -14.18
CA GLU A 399 -28.19 9.96 -13.35
C GLU A 399 -27.91 10.98 -12.22
N HIS A 400 -28.65 12.09 -12.17
CA HIS A 400 -28.60 13.08 -11.09
C HIS A 400 -29.45 12.62 -9.89
N SER A 401 -28.87 11.75 -9.07
CA SER A 401 -29.49 11.30 -7.82
C SER A 401 -29.71 12.49 -6.87
N PHE A 402 -30.79 12.46 -6.09
CA PHE A 402 -31.15 13.50 -5.11
C PHE A 402 -31.48 14.90 -5.67
N ALA A 403 -31.62 15.09 -7.00
CA ALA A 403 -31.82 16.42 -7.60
C ALA A 403 -32.96 17.25 -6.99
N ALA A 404 -34.08 16.61 -6.61
CA ALA A 404 -35.19 17.28 -5.94
C ALA A 404 -34.89 17.60 -4.47
N GLU A 405 -34.23 16.68 -3.77
CA GLU A 405 -33.84 16.83 -2.36
C GLU A 405 -32.80 17.95 -2.18
N ALA A 406 -31.72 17.93 -2.96
CA ALA A 406 -30.71 18.98 -2.97
C ALA A 406 -31.30 20.36 -3.31
N ARG A 407 -32.22 20.45 -4.29
CA ARG A 407 -32.90 21.70 -4.64
C ARG A 407 -33.74 22.24 -3.47
N ASN A 408 -34.43 21.38 -2.73
CA ASN A 408 -35.21 21.79 -1.55
C ASN A 408 -34.29 22.30 -0.43
N LEU A 409 -33.19 21.60 -0.14
CA LEU A 409 -32.20 22.01 0.87
C LEU A 409 -31.56 23.36 0.50
N VAL A 410 -31.12 23.53 -0.75
CA VAL A 410 -30.62 24.81 -1.28
C VAL A 410 -31.65 25.93 -1.14
N THR A 411 -32.94 25.66 -1.38
CA THR A 411 -34.00 26.67 -1.26
C THR A 411 -34.27 27.07 0.20
N SER A 412 -33.92 26.22 1.18
CA SER A 412 -34.09 26.49 2.61
C SER A 412 -32.95 27.27 3.27
N LEU A 413 -31.80 27.39 2.59
CA LEU A 413 -30.59 28.03 3.12
C LEU A 413 -30.52 29.52 2.75
N PRO A 414 -30.13 30.41 3.67
CA PRO A 414 -30.15 31.86 3.44
C PRO A 414 -29.01 32.37 2.54
N ASN A 415 -27.88 31.66 2.48
CA ASN A 415 -26.65 32.13 1.83
C ASN A 415 -25.97 31.02 1.00
N VAL A 416 -26.72 30.46 0.05
CA VAL A 416 -26.23 29.36 -0.82
C VAL A 416 -26.25 29.72 -2.30
N ARG A 417 -25.24 29.26 -3.03
CA ARG A 417 -25.13 29.31 -4.50
C ARG A 417 -25.00 27.90 -5.04
N ALA A 418 -25.91 27.48 -5.92
CA ALA A 418 -25.89 26.16 -6.54
C ALA A 418 -25.55 26.26 -8.04
N ARG A 419 -24.76 25.31 -8.54
CA ARG A 419 -24.53 25.07 -9.98
C ARG A 419 -24.50 23.57 -10.29
N VAL A 420 -25.31 23.16 -11.27
CA VAL A 420 -25.44 21.77 -11.72
C VAL A 420 -24.97 21.63 -13.18
N TYR A 421 -24.04 20.72 -13.43
CA TYR A 421 -23.42 20.52 -14.75
C TYR A 421 -23.78 19.15 -15.34
N TYR A 422 -24.44 19.11 -16.49
CA TYR A 422 -24.76 17.87 -17.20
C TYR A 422 -23.80 17.61 -18.36
N SER A 423 -22.97 16.59 -18.19
CA SER A 423 -21.93 16.22 -19.17
C SER A 423 -22.45 15.55 -20.43
N ARG A 424 -23.70 15.08 -20.43
CA ARG A 424 -24.43 14.57 -21.61
C ARG A 424 -25.95 14.68 -21.39
N PRO A 425 -26.53 15.90 -21.46
CA PRO A 425 -27.95 16.11 -21.20
C PRO A 425 -28.84 15.20 -22.05
N GLY A 426 -29.92 14.70 -21.46
CA GLY A 426 -30.95 13.95 -22.16
C GLY A 426 -31.83 14.85 -23.05
N PRO A 427 -32.61 14.28 -23.99
CA PRO A 427 -33.45 15.06 -24.90
C PRO A 427 -34.59 15.83 -24.22
N ASN A 428 -34.88 15.54 -22.94
CA ASN A 428 -35.89 16.21 -22.13
C ASN A 428 -35.29 17.14 -21.05
N ASP A 429 -33.96 17.19 -20.94
CA ASP A 429 -33.26 17.98 -19.93
C ASP A 429 -33.18 19.44 -20.40
N VAL A 430 -33.61 20.38 -19.56
CA VAL A 430 -33.69 21.81 -19.90
C VAL A 430 -32.72 22.62 -19.04
N GLU A 431 -31.80 23.32 -19.71
CA GLU A 431 -30.86 24.25 -19.10
C GLU A 431 -31.60 25.42 -18.43
N GLY A 432 -31.15 25.83 -17.24
CA GLY A 432 -31.82 26.79 -16.37
C GLY A 432 -32.99 26.22 -15.55
N ARG A 433 -33.35 24.92 -15.72
CA ARG A 433 -34.40 24.24 -14.92
C ARG A 433 -33.89 22.96 -14.25
N ASP A 434 -33.31 22.07 -15.05
CA ASP A 434 -32.88 20.74 -14.63
C ASP A 434 -31.37 20.70 -14.35
N PHE A 435 -30.60 21.59 -14.99
CA PHE A 435 -29.17 21.84 -14.81
C PHE A 435 -28.85 23.29 -15.20
N ASP A 436 -27.70 23.82 -14.77
CA ASP A 436 -27.24 25.19 -15.04
C ASP A 436 -26.40 25.32 -16.32
N SER A 437 -25.57 24.32 -16.63
CA SER A 437 -24.66 24.36 -17.79
C SER A 437 -24.38 22.99 -18.39
N ALA A 438 -24.32 22.91 -19.72
CA ALA A 438 -23.93 21.70 -20.43
C ALA A 438 -22.40 21.50 -20.40
N GLY A 439 -21.95 20.26 -20.21
CA GLY A 439 -20.53 19.90 -20.11
C GLY A 439 -20.16 19.32 -18.75
N ARG A 440 -18.86 19.07 -18.55
CA ARG A 440 -18.32 18.67 -17.23
C ARG A 440 -17.98 19.92 -16.45
N LEU A 441 -18.14 19.87 -15.13
CA LEU A 441 -17.47 20.84 -14.24
C LEU A 441 -15.96 20.56 -14.29
N THR A 442 -15.18 21.60 -14.57
CA THR A 442 -13.71 21.55 -14.76
C THR A 442 -13.02 22.55 -13.85
N GLY A 443 -11.71 22.39 -13.64
CA GLY A 443 -10.91 23.35 -12.87
C GLY A 443 -10.93 24.76 -13.47
N SER A 444 -11.06 24.89 -14.79
CA SER A 444 -11.18 26.18 -15.48
C SER A 444 -12.50 26.89 -15.19
N LEU A 445 -13.62 26.15 -15.12
CA LEU A 445 -14.93 26.71 -14.80
C LEU A 445 -15.00 27.22 -13.36
N LEU A 446 -14.23 26.64 -12.43
CA LEU A 446 -14.11 27.18 -11.07
C LEU A 446 -13.57 28.61 -11.04
N ALA A 447 -12.73 29.01 -12.01
CA ALA A 447 -12.18 30.36 -12.07
C ALA A 447 -13.20 31.41 -12.56
N GLU A 448 -14.28 30.99 -13.20
CA GLU A 448 -15.42 31.84 -13.56
C GLU A 448 -16.38 32.02 -12.37
N LEU A 449 -16.36 31.09 -11.41
CA LEU A 449 -17.06 31.19 -10.14
C LEU A 449 -16.22 32.03 -9.18
N GLN A 450 -16.81 33.08 -8.61
CA GLN A 450 -16.14 33.96 -7.65
C GLN A 450 -16.08 33.30 -6.26
N LEU A 451 -15.33 32.22 -6.16
CA LEU A 451 -15.23 31.35 -4.99
C LEU A 451 -14.46 32.04 -3.83
N PRO A 452 -14.86 31.81 -2.57
CA PRO A 452 -14.16 32.38 -1.41
C PRO A 452 -12.82 31.67 -1.17
N HIS A 453 -11.72 32.42 -1.24
CA HIS A 453 -10.35 31.91 -1.03
C HIS A 453 -10.13 31.24 0.35
N GLU A 454 -10.89 31.66 1.36
CA GLU A 454 -10.83 31.15 2.74
C GLU A 454 -11.84 30.02 3.02
N GLY A 455 -12.53 29.49 2.00
CA GLY A 455 -13.51 28.42 2.15
C GLY A 455 -12.89 27.04 2.41
N GLU A 456 -13.65 26.17 3.09
CA GLU A 456 -13.40 24.73 3.20
C GLU A 456 -14.07 24.01 2.03
N ALA A 457 -13.28 23.34 1.19
CA ALA A 457 -13.77 22.62 0.03
C ALA A 457 -13.82 21.10 0.29
N TYR A 458 -14.98 20.50 0.01
CA TYR A 458 -15.29 19.09 0.17
C TYR A 458 -15.56 18.48 -1.21
N VAL A 459 -14.59 17.74 -1.74
CA VAL A 459 -14.61 17.25 -3.13
C VAL A 459 -14.82 15.74 -3.17
N CYS A 460 -15.79 15.28 -3.97
CA CYS A 460 -16.24 13.88 -3.99
C CYS A 460 -16.59 13.41 -5.41
N GLY A 461 -15.80 12.51 -5.98
CA GLY A 461 -16.06 11.99 -7.33
C GLY A 461 -15.07 10.94 -7.82
N PRO A 462 -15.07 10.64 -9.13
CA PRO A 462 -14.01 9.87 -9.77
C PRO A 462 -12.64 10.55 -9.58
N THR A 463 -11.56 9.79 -9.42
CA THR A 463 -10.21 10.31 -9.14
C THR A 463 -9.81 11.47 -10.06
N ALA A 464 -9.89 11.29 -11.38
CA ALA A 464 -9.54 12.34 -12.34
C ALA A 464 -10.39 13.63 -12.24
N PHE A 465 -11.62 13.54 -11.72
CA PHE A 465 -12.43 14.73 -11.43
C PHE A 465 -11.94 15.42 -10.15
N MET A 466 -11.65 14.65 -9.10
CA MET A 466 -11.13 15.23 -7.85
C MET A 466 -9.76 15.88 -8.08
N ASP A 467 -8.85 15.22 -8.79
CA ASP A 467 -7.52 15.75 -9.12
C ASP A 467 -7.64 17.09 -9.88
N GLU A 468 -8.51 17.16 -10.89
CA GLU A 468 -8.73 18.37 -11.69
C GLU A 468 -9.35 19.51 -10.88
N ILE A 469 -10.34 19.21 -10.04
CA ILE A 469 -11.02 20.19 -9.19
C ILE A 469 -10.10 20.69 -8.08
N SER A 470 -9.38 19.80 -7.38
CA SER A 470 -8.42 20.18 -6.34
C SER A 470 -7.27 21.03 -6.91
N ALA A 471 -6.77 20.71 -8.12
CA ALA A 471 -5.80 21.55 -8.81
C ALA A 471 -6.39 22.94 -9.18
N GLY A 472 -7.65 23.00 -9.62
CA GLY A 472 -8.36 24.25 -9.89
C GLY A 472 -8.54 25.13 -8.63
N LEU A 473 -9.00 24.54 -7.53
CA LEU A 473 -9.15 25.23 -6.23
C LEU A 473 -7.80 25.78 -5.72
N ALA A 474 -6.73 24.98 -5.82
CA ALA A 474 -5.38 25.41 -5.45
C ALA A 474 -4.84 26.54 -6.35
N ALA A 475 -5.13 26.51 -7.66
CA ALA A 475 -4.80 27.58 -8.59
C ALA A 475 -5.57 28.89 -8.29
N LEU A 476 -6.73 28.80 -7.64
CA LEU A 476 -7.49 29.94 -7.11
C LEU A 476 -7.03 30.37 -5.71
N GLY A 477 -5.97 29.78 -5.17
CA GLY A 477 -5.37 30.17 -3.89
C GLY A 477 -6.06 29.61 -2.65
N ILE A 478 -7.01 28.66 -2.78
CA ILE A 478 -7.52 27.91 -1.62
C ILE A 478 -6.38 27.02 -1.12
N GLY A 479 -6.00 27.18 0.14
CA GLY A 479 -4.89 26.43 0.74
C GLY A 479 -5.16 24.93 0.78
N ALA A 480 -4.14 24.11 0.48
CA ALA A 480 -4.28 22.65 0.38
C ALA A 480 -4.89 21.98 1.63
N ALA A 481 -4.61 22.51 2.83
CA ALA A 481 -5.19 22.04 4.09
C ALA A 481 -6.71 22.27 4.24
N ARG A 482 -7.33 23.04 3.33
CA ARG A 482 -8.78 23.28 3.25
C ARG A 482 -9.44 22.57 2.07
N ILE A 483 -8.71 21.72 1.34
CA ILE A 483 -9.24 20.93 0.22
C ILE A 483 -9.33 19.47 0.68
N HIS A 484 -10.48 19.13 1.24
CA HIS A 484 -10.83 17.80 1.71
C HIS A 484 -11.33 16.96 0.53
N THR A 485 -10.85 15.72 0.40
CA THR A 485 -11.30 14.79 -0.65
C THR A 485 -11.66 13.43 -0.07
N GLU A 486 -12.67 12.75 -0.62
CA GLU A 486 -12.94 11.34 -0.29
C GLU A 486 -13.04 10.46 -1.55
N PRO A 487 -12.05 9.58 -1.82
CA PRO A 487 -12.07 8.67 -2.95
C PRO A 487 -13.00 7.48 -2.74
N PHE A 488 -13.92 7.26 -3.68
CA PHE A 488 -14.80 6.08 -3.67
C PHE A 488 -14.15 4.90 -4.38
N GLY A 489 -13.50 4.05 -3.60
CA GLY A 489 -12.78 2.85 -4.05
C GLY A 489 -11.37 2.78 -3.48
N PRO A 490 -10.62 1.70 -3.77
CA PRO A 490 -9.20 1.68 -3.46
C PRO A 490 -8.47 2.68 -4.35
N ALA A 491 -7.57 3.47 -3.76
CA ALA A 491 -6.54 4.15 -4.55
C ALA A 491 -5.78 3.10 -5.38
N PRO A 492 -5.33 3.41 -6.61
CA PRO A 492 -4.50 2.50 -7.38
C PRO A 492 -3.16 2.31 -6.65
N GLY A 493 -3.08 1.27 -5.82
CA GLY A 493 -1.91 1.00 -5.00
C GLY A 493 -0.65 0.94 -5.85
N LEU A 494 0.34 1.78 -5.48
CA LEU A 494 1.64 1.87 -6.13
C LEU A 494 2.24 0.46 -6.19
N THR A 495 2.44 -0.03 -7.41
CA THR A 495 2.96 -1.38 -7.66
C THR A 495 4.21 -1.22 -8.53
N PRO A 496 5.44 -1.25 -7.96
CA PRO A 496 6.66 -1.04 -8.71
C PRO A 496 6.80 -2.00 -9.90
N GLY A 497 6.89 -1.42 -11.10
CA GLY A 497 6.88 -2.14 -12.39
C GLY A 497 5.57 -2.09 -13.18
N ILE A 498 4.59 -1.27 -12.77
CA ILE A 498 3.36 -0.97 -13.56
C ILE A 498 3.34 0.52 -13.93
N ALA A 499 3.20 0.84 -15.22
CA ALA A 499 3.12 2.21 -15.73
C ALA A 499 1.71 2.83 -15.50
N ALA A 500 1.56 4.12 -15.15
CA ALA A 500 2.56 5.09 -14.69
C ALA A 500 1.92 6.31 -13.96
N THR A 501 2.64 6.80 -12.96
CA THR A 501 2.96 8.22 -12.73
C THR A 501 4.43 8.24 -12.23
N PRO A 502 5.18 9.37 -12.28
CA PRO A 502 6.56 9.37 -11.81
C PRO A 502 6.56 9.29 -10.29
N ALA A 503 6.65 8.06 -9.76
CA ALA A 503 6.80 7.83 -8.33
C ALA A 503 8.08 8.54 -7.86
N ARG A 504 7.93 9.43 -6.88
CA ARG A 504 9.07 9.97 -6.15
C ARG A 504 9.71 8.82 -5.38
N THR A 505 11.04 8.83 -5.31
CA THR A 505 11.76 7.85 -4.49
C THR A 505 11.40 8.06 -3.03
N PRO A 506 11.12 6.99 -2.26
CA PRO A 506 10.86 7.12 -0.83
C PRO A 506 11.93 7.94 -0.12
N HIS A 507 11.49 8.83 0.76
CA HIS A 507 12.34 9.83 1.40
C HIS A 507 11.89 10.09 2.85
N LEU A 508 12.76 10.67 3.68
CA LEU A 508 12.34 11.18 5.00
C LEU A 508 11.31 12.32 4.83
N PRO A 509 10.34 12.49 5.74
CA PRO A 509 9.38 13.61 5.65
C PRO A 509 10.11 14.97 5.86
N THR A 510 9.52 16.16 5.61
CA THR A 510 10.33 17.36 5.18
C THR A 510 10.90 18.39 6.20
N GLY A 511 10.17 18.81 7.27
CA GLY A 511 10.57 19.71 8.39
C GLY A 511 11.23 19.11 9.67
N GLN A 512 10.49 18.84 10.78
CA GLN A 512 11.05 18.31 12.07
C GLN A 512 10.61 16.87 12.40
N PRO A 513 11.52 15.97 12.84
CA PRO A 513 11.13 14.60 13.21
C PRO A 513 10.42 14.53 14.54
N GLY A 514 9.63 13.48 14.69
CA GLY A 514 9.07 13.11 15.97
C GLY A 514 10.10 12.52 16.93
N ASN A 515 9.70 12.46 18.20
CA ASN A 515 10.44 11.91 19.32
C ASN A 515 9.87 10.56 19.82
N GLY A 516 8.95 9.97 19.06
CA GLY A 516 8.33 8.68 19.34
C GLY A 516 9.12 7.50 18.78
N PRO A 517 8.54 6.28 18.84
CA PRO A 517 9.22 5.07 18.37
C PRO A 517 9.57 5.10 16.87
N THR A 518 10.64 4.42 16.48
CA THR A 518 11.04 4.30 15.06
C THR A 518 10.05 3.43 14.28
N ILE A 519 9.72 3.87 13.06
CA ILE A 519 8.93 3.15 12.07
C ILE A 519 9.84 2.82 10.90
N GLU A 520 9.94 1.53 10.56
CA GLU A 520 10.80 1.06 9.47
C GLU A 520 9.96 0.48 8.33
N PHE A 521 10.20 0.99 7.12
CA PHE A 521 9.62 0.50 5.87
C PHE A 521 10.68 -0.35 5.17
N ALA A 522 10.64 -1.67 5.41
CA ALA A 522 11.77 -2.57 5.18
C ALA A 522 12.18 -2.71 3.70
N ARG A 523 11.25 -2.59 2.74
CA ARG A 523 11.57 -2.68 1.31
C ARG A 523 11.94 -1.31 0.73
N SER A 524 11.35 -0.26 1.28
CA SER A 524 11.66 1.14 0.96
C SER A 524 13.00 1.60 1.56
N ASN A 525 13.59 0.79 2.46
CA ASN A 525 14.84 1.06 3.17
C ASN A 525 14.85 2.42 3.88
N LEU A 526 13.77 2.70 4.61
CA LEU A 526 13.53 3.98 5.25
C LEU A 526 13.10 3.78 6.71
N ALA A 527 13.79 4.46 7.63
CA ALA A 527 13.48 4.50 9.05
C ALA A 527 13.06 5.92 9.45
N VAL A 528 11.94 6.07 10.13
CA VAL A 528 11.31 7.37 10.44
C VAL A 528 10.88 7.40 11.90
N PRO A 529 11.38 8.34 12.73
CA PRO A 529 10.87 8.55 14.08
C PRO A 529 9.39 8.98 14.06
N TRP A 530 8.54 8.33 14.85
CA TRP A 530 7.12 8.68 14.96
C TRP A 530 6.94 10.09 15.53
N SER A 531 6.22 10.95 14.79
CA SER A 531 5.70 12.22 15.32
C SER A 531 4.22 12.09 15.66
N SER A 532 3.81 12.78 16.72
CA SER A 532 2.39 13.05 17.02
C SER A 532 1.68 13.90 15.96
N ASP A 533 2.42 14.47 15.01
CA ASP A 533 1.88 15.13 13.81
C ASP A 533 1.32 14.14 12.77
N TYR A 534 1.44 12.84 13.02
CA TYR A 534 0.85 11.77 12.22
C TYR A 534 -0.18 11.02 13.07
N ALA A 535 -1.38 10.82 12.54
CA ALA A 535 -2.45 10.09 13.22
C ALA A 535 -2.36 8.57 13.03
N SER A 536 -1.63 8.09 12.01
CA SER A 536 -1.43 6.64 11.78
C SER A 536 -0.13 6.31 11.02
N LEU A 537 0.32 5.04 11.09
CA LEU A 537 1.48 4.53 10.34
C LEU A 537 1.34 4.73 8.82
N LEU A 538 0.11 4.75 8.29
CA LEU A 538 -0.16 5.11 6.88
C LEU A 538 0.32 6.53 6.55
N GLU A 539 0.02 7.49 7.41
CA GLU A 539 0.34 8.90 7.13
C GLU A 539 1.84 9.15 7.12
N VAL A 540 2.60 8.42 7.95
CA VAL A 540 4.06 8.39 7.89
C VAL A 540 4.52 7.83 6.56
N ALA A 541 3.95 6.70 6.09
CA ALA A 541 4.29 6.12 4.80
C ALA A 541 4.02 7.09 3.65
N GLU A 542 2.88 7.78 3.66
CA GLU A 542 2.52 8.78 2.65
C GLU A 542 3.42 10.03 2.68
N ALA A 543 3.74 10.55 3.87
CA ALA A 543 4.67 11.67 4.03
C ALA A 543 6.10 11.34 3.56
N CYS A 544 6.37 10.06 3.35
CA CYS A 544 7.64 9.51 2.89
C CYS A 544 7.63 9.01 1.44
N ASP A 545 6.54 9.19 0.69
CA ASP A 545 6.32 8.61 -0.65
C ASP A 545 6.52 7.06 -0.70
N VAL A 546 6.30 6.35 0.42
CA VAL A 546 6.41 4.88 0.53
C VAL A 546 5.23 4.19 -0.18
N PRO A 547 5.48 3.21 -1.07
CA PRO A 547 4.42 2.49 -1.79
C PRO A 547 3.46 1.69 -0.89
N VAL A 548 2.30 2.27 -0.59
CA VAL A 548 1.25 1.65 0.23
C VAL A 548 -0.03 1.35 -0.55
N ARG A 549 -0.79 0.38 -0.06
CA ARG A 549 -2.20 0.15 -0.42
C ARG A 549 -3.07 0.68 0.71
N TRP A 550 -4.15 1.39 0.38
CA TRP A 550 -5.15 1.83 1.36
C TRP A 550 -6.47 2.21 0.67
N SER A 551 -7.51 2.44 1.47
CA SER A 551 -8.77 3.03 1.01
C SER A 551 -9.51 3.71 2.17
N CYS A 552 -9.93 2.95 3.19
CA CYS A 552 -10.87 3.46 4.21
C CYS A 552 -10.31 4.42 5.29
N ARG A 553 -9.00 4.41 5.55
CA ARG A 553 -8.32 5.14 6.64
C ARG A 553 -8.90 4.97 8.08
N THR A 554 -9.65 3.90 8.36
CA THR A 554 -10.29 3.71 9.70
C THR A 554 -10.37 2.26 10.19
N GLY A 555 -9.53 1.36 9.66
CA GLY A 555 -9.50 -0.06 10.11
C GLY A 555 -10.70 -0.91 9.65
N VAL A 556 -11.20 -0.64 8.44
CA VAL A 556 -12.48 -1.18 7.95
C VAL A 556 -12.31 -2.10 6.74
N CYS A 557 -11.59 -1.66 5.72
CA CYS A 557 -11.60 -2.33 4.41
C CYS A 557 -10.48 -3.37 4.21
N HIS A 558 -9.56 -3.49 5.18
CA HIS A 558 -8.33 -4.31 5.11
C HIS A 558 -7.41 -4.04 3.90
N SER A 559 -7.71 -3.04 3.05
CA SER A 559 -6.83 -2.66 1.93
C SER A 559 -5.50 -2.03 2.39
N CYS A 560 -5.41 -1.65 3.66
CA CYS A 560 -4.19 -1.17 4.33
C CYS A 560 -3.54 -2.24 5.21
N GLU A 561 -3.92 -3.51 5.06
CA GLU A 561 -3.27 -4.60 5.77
C GLU A 561 -1.87 -4.83 5.20
N SER A 562 -0.86 -4.71 6.06
CA SER A 562 0.57 -4.90 5.76
C SER A 562 1.18 -5.86 6.77
N THR A 563 2.21 -6.62 6.39
CA THR A 563 2.92 -7.49 7.32
C THR A 563 3.61 -6.66 8.40
N LEU A 564 3.35 -6.97 9.68
CA LEU A 564 4.07 -6.43 10.82
C LEU A 564 5.22 -7.40 11.13
N ILE A 565 6.44 -7.02 10.77
CA ILE A 565 7.64 -7.83 10.94
C ILE A 565 8.06 -7.85 12.41
N ALA A 566 7.99 -6.70 13.08
CA ALA A 566 8.30 -6.54 14.50
C ALA A 566 7.59 -5.31 15.09
N GLY A 567 7.51 -5.26 16.42
CA GLY A 567 6.86 -4.19 17.18
C GLY A 567 5.41 -4.49 17.56
N ASP A 568 4.77 -3.54 18.24
CA ASP A 568 3.36 -3.59 18.63
C ASP A 568 2.71 -2.22 18.40
N VAL A 569 1.39 -2.21 18.20
CA VAL A 569 0.61 -1.04 17.83
C VAL A 569 -0.65 -0.89 18.68
N ASP A 570 -1.01 0.36 18.95
CA ASP A 570 -2.34 0.72 19.42
C ASP A 570 -3.22 1.15 18.24
N TYR A 571 -4.51 0.82 18.28
CA TYR A 571 -5.45 1.21 17.22
C TYR A 571 -6.28 2.41 17.64
N SER A 572 -6.38 3.39 16.74
CA SER A 572 -7.14 4.63 16.92
C SER A 572 -7.73 5.07 15.57
N PRO A 573 -9.01 4.78 15.29
CA PRO A 573 -9.94 3.97 16.09
C PRO A 573 -9.65 2.47 15.99
N ASP A 574 -10.14 1.69 16.97
CA ASP A 574 -10.15 0.22 16.92
C ASP A 574 -10.70 -0.28 15.56
N PRO A 575 -10.07 -1.26 14.91
CA PRO A 575 -10.56 -1.78 13.65
C PRO A 575 -11.89 -2.55 13.82
N VAL A 576 -12.63 -2.71 12.74
CA VAL A 576 -13.94 -3.39 12.77
C VAL A 576 -13.78 -4.91 12.91
N GLU A 577 -12.77 -5.48 12.24
CA GLU A 577 -12.26 -6.83 12.45
C GLU A 577 -10.73 -6.72 12.60
N PRO A 578 -10.07 -7.50 13.47
CA PRO A 578 -8.61 -7.48 13.56
C PRO A 578 -7.99 -7.96 12.23
N PRO A 579 -6.78 -7.49 11.87
CA PRO A 579 -6.02 -8.06 10.75
C PRO A 579 -5.68 -9.54 11.01
N ALA A 580 -5.13 -10.22 10.00
CA ALA A 580 -4.56 -11.55 10.21
C ALA A 580 -3.40 -11.52 11.22
N ASP A 581 -3.13 -12.67 11.87
CA ASP A 581 -1.97 -12.81 12.76
C ASP A 581 -0.67 -12.50 11.99
N GLY A 582 0.17 -11.61 12.53
CA GLY A 582 1.38 -11.11 11.85
C GLY A 582 1.14 -9.96 10.86
N SER A 583 -0.08 -9.43 10.77
CA SER A 583 -0.42 -8.25 9.98
C SER A 583 -0.87 -7.06 10.85
N VAL A 584 -0.78 -5.85 10.29
CA VAL A 584 -1.27 -4.60 10.88
C VAL A 584 -2.10 -3.81 9.88
N LEU A 585 -3.17 -3.15 10.36
CA LEU A 585 -3.93 -2.18 9.58
C LEU A 585 -3.30 -0.79 9.73
N ILE A 586 -2.26 -0.51 8.91
CA ILE A 586 -1.40 0.70 9.05
C ILE A 586 -2.20 2.01 9.08
N CYS A 587 -3.40 2.01 8.50
CA CYS A 587 -4.25 3.17 8.31
C CYS A 587 -5.16 3.53 9.50
N CYS A 588 -5.02 2.85 10.63
CA CYS A 588 -5.63 3.24 11.91
C CYS A 588 -4.78 2.82 13.12
N SER A 589 -3.51 2.49 12.91
CA SER A 589 -2.57 2.05 13.94
C SER A 589 -1.55 3.13 14.26
N GLN A 590 -1.18 3.26 15.52
CA GLN A 590 -0.08 4.08 16.04
C GLN A 590 0.96 3.15 16.69
N PRO A 591 2.27 3.41 16.56
CA PRO A 591 3.29 2.58 17.16
C PRO A 591 3.25 2.73 18.69
N ARG A 592 3.17 1.60 19.40
CA ARG A 592 3.40 1.58 20.86
C ARG A 592 4.90 1.54 21.15
N ASP A 593 5.58 0.63 20.44
CA ASP A 593 7.02 0.41 20.44
C ASP A 593 7.59 0.68 19.04
N GLY A 594 8.89 0.44 18.82
CA GLY A 594 9.46 0.49 17.47
C GLY A 594 8.85 -0.58 16.57
N VAL A 595 8.41 -0.20 15.36
CA VAL A 595 7.69 -1.10 14.42
C VAL A 595 8.42 -1.26 13.10
N VAL A 596 8.39 -2.47 12.55
CA VAL A 596 8.97 -2.81 11.25
C VAL A 596 7.87 -3.34 10.34
N LEU A 597 7.71 -2.74 9.17
CA LEU A 597 6.66 -3.00 8.19
C LEU A 597 7.27 -3.51 6.87
N ASP A 598 6.68 -4.54 6.27
CA ASP A 598 7.03 -5.01 4.92
C ASP A 598 6.47 -4.07 3.84
N LEU A 599 7.07 -2.87 3.73
CA LEU A 599 6.62 -1.78 2.86
C LEU A 599 7.70 -1.27 1.90
#